data_AF-E4M8A8-F1
#
_entry.id   AF-E4M8A8-F1
#
_cell.length_a   1.000
_cell.length_b   1.000
_cell.length_c   1.000
_cell.angle_alpha   90.00
_cell.angle_beta   90.00
_cell.angle_gamma   90.00
#
_symmetry.space_group_name_H-M   'P 1'
#
loop_
_entity.id
_entity.type
_entity.pdbx_description
1 polymer ?
#
loop_
_entity_poly.entity_id
_entity_poly.type
_entity_poly.pdbx_seq_one_letter_code
_entity_poly.pdbx_strand_id
1 'polypeptide(L)'
;MKNTKRYLSIFLALALAAPVFTGCDNGLDEYKSGETIAPPSDKFNAEIQFVTRLTDGALAGSDADYAAIDNYMVNTLEGRGKSWLTVLDRADGANLPKTMQTALNTKRWTAFAFNRIANKSSYQGSMLYFNGPTTEVKGTPSGSGCYVTGFAPTLNGTRTDKDEDGNVTGTTNVSFAISFNTARFENADQINAFGGKNGVLSGLHYKKQNLLMIGTVKNDLLGALQSAAANTNEAIQVREIVKGPAYTIFMLADSRFWGYVDVASTSLGNGIEAYGIHVMW
;
A
#
# COMPACT_ATOMS: atom_id res chain seq x y z
N MET A 1 13.64 45.80 51.28
CA MET A 1 12.64 44.71 51.17
C MET A 1 11.31 45.25 50.62
N LYS A 2 11.09 45.24 49.29
CA LYS A 2 9.74 45.52 48.71
C LYS A 2 9.46 44.90 47.34
N ASN A 3 10.41 44.21 46.68
CA ASN A 3 10.21 43.70 45.31
C ASN A 3 10.24 42.17 45.14
N THR A 4 10.53 41.38 46.18
CA THR A 4 10.64 39.91 46.04
C THR A 4 9.31 39.17 46.10
N LYS A 5 8.23 39.80 46.58
CA LYS A 5 6.89 39.17 46.65
C LYS A 5 6.06 39.28 45.37
N ARG A 6 6.43 40.14 44.41
CA ARG A 6 5.66 40.32 43.16
C ARG A 6 6.01 39.30 42.07
N TYR A 7 7.20 38.70 42.11
CA TYR A 7 7.63 37.73 41.10
C TYR A 7 7.26 36.28 41.45
N LEU A 8 7.12 35.94 42.73
CA LEU A 8 6.74 34.58 43.13
C LEU A 8 5.27 34.27 42.78
N SER A 9 4.38 35.27 42.85
CA SER A 9 2.97 35.12 42.47
C SER A 9 2.77 34.98 40.97
N ILE A 10 3.67 35.54 40.15
CA ILE A 10 3.60 35.45 38.68
C ILE A 10 4.15 34.09 38.19
N PHE A 11 5.21 33.57 38.82
CA PHE A 11 5.68 32.22 38.52
C PHE A 11 4.70 31.12 38.98
N LEU A 12 3.99 31.32 40.10
CA LEU A 12 2.99 30.36 40.56
C LEU A 12 1.69 30.40 39.74
N ALA A 13 1.34 31.55 39.15
CA ALA A 13 0.21 31.67 38.23
C ALA A 13 0.50 31.10 36.83
N LEU A 14 1.76 31.11 36.37
CA LEU A 14 2.16 30.51 35.09
C LEU A 14 2.30 28.98 35.16
N ALA A 15 2.42 28.40 36.36
CA ALA A 15 2.46 26.96 36.57
C ALA A 15 1.06 26.30 36.69
N LEU A 16 0.00 27.10 36.87
CA LEU A 16 -1.40 26.62 37.03
C LEU A 16 -2.28 26.86 35.79
N ALA A 17 -1.72 27.45 34.74
CA ALA A 17 -2.35 27.51 33.43
C ALA A 17 -1.51 26.74 32.42
N ALA A 18 -1.18 25.49 32.74
CA ALA A 18 -1.10 24.51 31.67
C ALA A 18 -2.53 24.44 31.11
N PRO A 19 -2.78 24.76 29.82
CA PRO A 19 -3.89 24.12 29.18
C PRO A 19 -3.57 22.64 29.33
N VAL A 20 -4.31 21.97 30.21
CA VAL A 20 -4.67 20.60 29.95
C VAL A 20 -5.32 20.72 28.58
N PHE A 21 -4.51 20.56 27.52
CA PHE A 21 -4.98 19.94 26.31
C PHE A 21 -5.44 18.56 26.80
N THR A 22 -6.62 18.52 27.42
CA THR A 22 -7.60 17.54 27.05
C THR A 22 -7.68 17.78 25.56
N GLY A 23 -6.87 17.02 24.81
CA GLY A 23 -7.13 16.85 23.40
C GLY A 23 -8.63 16.64 23.33
N CYS A 24 -9.28 17.38 22.43
CA CYS A 24 -10.62 17.01 22.03
C CYS A 24 -10.59 15.49 21.91
N ASP A 25 -11.30 14.85 22.82
CA ASP A 25 -11.56 13.44 22.73
C ASP A 25 -12.30 13.32 21.41
N ASN A 26 -11.59 12.89 20.37
CA ASN A 26 -12.13 12.89 19.02
C ASN A 26 -13.22 11.80 18.88
N GLY A 27 -13.67 11.18 19.97
CA GLY A 27 -14.47 9.96 19.95
C GLY A 27 -13.72 8.81 19.26
N LEU A 28 -12.39 8.92 19.19
CA LEU A 28 -11.48 7.96 18.57
C LEU A 28 -10.66 7.30 19.67
N ASP A 29 -11.35 6.85 20.73
CA ASP A 29 -10.78 5.85 21.62
C ASP A 29 -10.20 4.76 20.73
N GLU A 30 -8.89 4.51 20.87
CA GLU A 30 -8.33 3.23 20.48
C GLU A 30 -9.27 2.18 21.08
N TYR A 31 -9.96 1.42 20.22
CA TYR A 31 -10.89 0.37 20.65
C TYR A 31 -10.21 -0.40 21.77
N LYS A 32 -10.91 -0.56 22.89
CA LYS A 32 -10.36 -1.24 24.06
C LYS A 32 -9.76 -2.56 23.59
N SER A 33 -8.47 -2.74 23.87
CA SER A 33 -7.72 -3.97 23.58
C SER A 33 -8.58 -5.18 23.94
N GLY A 34 -8.90 -6.02 22.94
CA GLY A 34 -9.74 -7.21 23.09
C GLY A 34 -11.14 -7.16 22.47
N GLU A 35 -11.62 -6.01 21.97
CA GLU A 35 -12.88 -6.00 21.18
C GLU A 35 -12.67 -6.50 19.74
N THR A 36 -13.64 -7.27 19.23
CA THR A 36 -13.58 -7.77 17.85
C THR A 36 -13.75 -6.62 16.87
N ILE A 37 -12.73 -6.38 16.04
CA ILE A 37 -12.79 -5.36 14.99
C ILE A 37 -13.85 -5.77 13.98
N ALA A 38 -14.88 -4.93 13.82
CA ALA A 38 -15.91 -5.14 12.80
C ALA A 38 -15.25 -5.17 11.41
N PRO A 39 -15.64 -6.12 10.54
CA PRO A 39 -15.11 -6.18 9.18
C PRO A 39 -15.47 -4.90 8.40
N PRO A 40 -14.65 -4.54 7.40
CA PRO A 40 -14.90 -3.38 6.56
C PRO A 40 -16.19 -3.59 5.75
N SER A 41 -16.73 -2.50 5.22
CA SER A 41 -17.97 -2.56 4.46
C SER A 41 -17.75 -3.36 3.18
N ASP A 42 -18.64 -4.31 2.89
CA ASP A 42 -18.64 -5.06 1.62
C ASP A 42 -19.30 -4.27 0.48
N LYS A 43 -19.75 -3.05 0.77
CA LYS A 43 -20.44 -2.19 -0.19
C LYS A 43 -19.51 -1.66 -1.26
N PHE A 44 -18.22 -1.48 -1.00
CA PHE A 44 -17.30 -0.98 -2.01
C PHE A 44 -16.31 -2.06 -2.39
N ASN A 45 -16.12 -2.27 -3.70
CA ASN A 45 -15.13 -3.20 -4.23
C ASN A 45 -14.26 -2.51 -5.26
N ALA A 46 -12.97 -2.76 -5.23
CA ALA A 46 -12.03 -2.22 -6.19
C ALA A 46 -10.94 -3.23 -6.55
N GLU A 47 -10.37 -3.08 -7.73
CA GLU A 47 -9.36 -3.98 -8.28
C GLU A 47 -8.01 -3.27 -8.39
N ILE A 48 -6.97 -3.89 -7.86
CA ILE A 48 -5.58 -3.47 -8.02
C ILE A 48 -4.84 -4.54 -8.80
N GLN A 49 -4.23 -4.14 -9.92
CA GLN A 49 -3.48 -5.05 -10.77
C GLN A 49 -2.04 -5.16 -10.29
N PHE A 50 -1.54 -6.38 -10.15
CA PHE A 50 -0.18 -6.68 -9.72
C PHE A 50 0.46 -7.69 -10.68
N VAL A 51 1.47 -7.27 -11.44
CA VAL A 51 2.12 -8.10 -12.47
C VAL A 51 3.52 -8.47 -12.00
N THR A 52 3.80 -9.78 -11.94
CA THR A 52 5.04 -10.29 -11.36
C THR A 52 5.37 -11.70 -11.88
N ARG A 53 6.62 -12.13 -11.69
CA ARG A 53 7.04 -13.53 -11.85
C ARG A 53 7.10 -14.30 -10.52
N LEU A 54 7.12 -13.58 -9.39
CA LEU A 54 7.42 -14.12 -8.05
C LEU A 54 8.72 -14.93 -7.96
N THR A 55 9.70 -14.57 -8.80
CA THR A 55 11.06 -15.13 -8.81
C THR A 55 12.09 -14.07 -8.45
N ASP A 56 13.35 -14.48 -8.31
CA ASP A 56 14.46 -13.54 -8.08
C ASP A 56 14.85 -12.72 -9.33
N GLY A 57 14.35 -13.07 -10.51
CA GLY A 57 14.64 -12.36 -11.75
C GLY A 57 13.91 -11.01 -11.86
N ALA A 58 14.31 -10.21 -12.85
CA ALA A 58 13.54 -9.06 -13.30
C ALA A 58 12.24 -9.53 -13.99
N LEU A 59 11.22 -8.66 -13.97
CA LEU A 59 9.93 -8.93 -14.60
C LEU A 59 10.04 -9.14 -16.11
N ALA A 60 10.78 -8.27 -16.78
CA ALA A 60 10.92 -8.27 -18.24
C ALA A 60 12.40 -8.25 -18.62
N GLY A 61 12.87 -9.36 -19.18
CA GLY A 61 14.25 -9.53 -19.63
C GLY A 61 14.41 -9.48 -21.15
N SER A 62 13.29 -9.57 -21.89
CA SER A 62 13.28 -9.64 -23.35
C SER A 62 12.22 -8.73 -23.97
N ASP A 63 12.37 -8.46 -25.25
CA ASP A 63 11.42 -7.68 -26.05
C ASP A 63 10.02 -8.30 -26.06
N ALA A 64 9.95 -9.64 -26.05
CA ALA A 64 8.70 -10.38 -25.98
C ALA A 64 7.98 -10.17 -24.64
N ASP A 65 8.72 -10.09 -23.53
CA ASP A 65 8.13 -9.83 -22.21
C ASP A 65 7.48 -8.44 -22.15
N TYR A 66 8.18 -7.42 -22.65
CA TYR A 66 7.62 -6.06 -22.71
C TYR A 66 6.40 -6.00 -23.62
N ALA A 67 6.42 -6.68 -24.77
CA ALA A 67 5.27 -6.74 -25.66
C ALA A 67 4.07 -7.47 -25.03
N ALA A 68 4.30 -8.54 -24.26
CA ALA A 68 3.24 -9.25 -23.55
C ALA A 68 2.57 -8.35 -22.49
N ILE A 69 3.38 -7.63 -21.69
CA ILE A 69 2.88 -6.68 -20.69
C ILE A 69 2.11 -5.53 -21.36
N ASP A 70 2.67 -4.93 -22.41
CA ASP A 70 2.01 -3.84 -23.15
C ASP A 70 0.66 -4.30 -23.73
N ASN A 71 0.64 -5.45 -24.42
CA ASN A 71 -0.59 -6.02 -24.98
C ASN A 71 -1.63 -6.33 -23.92
N TYR A 72 -1.22 -6.83 -22.75
CA TYR A 72 -2.12 -7.05 -21.63
C TYR A 72 -2.73 -5.72 -21.15
N MET A 73 -1.90 -4.70 -20.91
CA MET A 73 -2.39 -3.42 -20.43
C MET A 73 -3.25 -2.67 -21.46
N VAL A 74 -2.93 -2.77 -22.75
CA VAL A 74 -3.68 -2.10 -23.83
C VAL A 74 -4.98 -2.85 -24.14
N ASN A 75 -4.91 -4.16 -24.34
CA ASN A 75 -6.05 -4.92 -24.88
C ASN A 75 -6.89 -5.58 -23.78
N THR A 76 -6.26 -6.11 -22.72
CA THR A 76 -7.00 -6.79 -21.65
C THR A 76 -7.55 -5.78 -20.65
N LEU A 77 -6.70 -4.85 -20.18
CA LEU A 77 -7.10 -3.77 -19.27
C LEU A 77 -7.72 -2.56 -19.98
N GLU A 78 -7.82 -2.59 -21.31
CA GLU A 78 -8.40 -1.56 -22.16
C GLU A 78 -7.78 -0.18 -21.92
N GLY A 79 -6.44 -0.15 -21.80
CA GLY A 79 -5.69 1.06 -21.46
C GLY A 79 -6.01 1.50 -20.04
N ARG A 80 -7.01 2.37 -19.85
CA ARG A 80 -7.46 2.87 -18.53
C ARG A 80 -8.81 2.31 -18.10
N GLY A 81 -9.44 1.48 -18.92
CA GLY A 81 -10.84 1.09 -18.77
C GLY A 81 -11.10 0.21 -17.55
N LYS A 82 -10.29 -0.84 -17.35
CA LYS A 82 -10.58 -1.88 -16.35
C LYS A 82 -9.78 -1.79 -15.06
N SER A 83 -8.57 -1.24 -15.11
CA SER A 83 -7.72 -1.10 -13.93
C SER A 83 -7.28 0.35 -13.75
N TRP A 84 -7.34 0.82 -12.51
CA TRP A 84 -6.91 2.18 -12.16
C TRP A 84 -5.51 2.26 -11.59
N LEU A 85 -5.03 1.15 -11.03
CA LEU A 85 -3.68 0.99 -10.53
C LEU A 85 -3.12 -0.35 -11.00
N THR A 86 -1.98 -0.30 -11.67
CA THR A 86 -1.20 -1.48 -12.03
C THR A 86 0.22 -1.34 -11.49
N VAL A 87 0.67 -2.32 -10.72
CA VAL A 87 2.02 -2.43 -10.20
C VAL A 87 2.76 -3.51 -10.99
N LEU A 88 3.82 -3.12 -11.69
CA LEU A 88 4.77 -4.05 -12.27
C LEU A 88 5.90 -4.28 -11.25
N ASP A 89 5.83 -5.37 -10.52
CA ASP A 89 6.84 -5.77 -9.53
C ASP A 89 8.12 -6.25 -10.20
N ARG A 90 9.28 -6.07 -9.57
CA ARG A 90 10.61 -6.43 -10.12
C ARG A 90 10.90 -5.76 -11.47
N ALA A 91 10.51 -4.50 -11.66
CA ALA A 91 10.92 -3.68 -12.80
C ALA A 91 12.40 -3.23 -12.69
N ASP A 92 13.26 -4.14 -12.22
CA ASP A 92 14.66 -3.92 -11.88
C ASP A 92 15.46 -3.68 -13.16
N GLY A 93 16.03 -2.48 -13.30
CA GLY A 93 16.74 -2.11 -14.53
C GLY A 93 15.86 -2.11 -15.79
N ALA A 94 14.54 -1.88 -15.63
CA ALA A 94 13.60 -1.93 -16.74
C ALA A 94 14.01 -1.02 -17.91
N ASN A 95 13.69 -1.47 -19.13
CA ASN A 95 13.89 -0.68 -20.34
C ASN A 95 12.94 0.53 -20.33
N LEU A 96 13.47 1.66 -19.85
CA LEU A 96 12.70 2.88 -19.64
C LEU A 96 11.91 3.31 -20.89
N PRO A 97 12.49 3.36 -22.10
CA PRO A 97 11.73 3.61 -23.32
C PRO A 97 10.47 2.76 -23.48
N LYS A 98 10.56 1.44 -23.24
CA LYS A 98 9.42 0.52 -23.36
C LYS A 98 8.38 0.74 -22.29
N THR A 99 8.81 0.92 -21.04
CA THR A 99 7.88 1.20 -19.94
C THR A 99 7.13 2.54 -20.14
N MET A 100 7.81 3.55 -20.69
CA MET A 100 7.18 4.83 -21.04
C MET A 100 6.26 4.71 -22.26
N GLN A 101 6.63 3.89 -23.25
CA GLN A 101 5.76 3.59 -24.38
C GLN A 101 4.44 2.96 -23.91
N THR A 102 4.49 2.01 -22.96
CA THR A 102 3.28 1.44 -22.35
C THR A 102 2.44 2.48 -21.62
N ALA A 103 3.06 3.43 -20.91
CA ALA A 103 2.33 4.53 -20.27
C ALA A 103 1.58 5.38 -21.31
N LEU A 104 2.21 5.67 -22.46
CA LEU A 104 1.59 6.42 -23.56
C LEU A 104 0.48 5.63 -24.24
N ASN A 105 0.72 4.36 -24.58
CA ASN A 105 -0.27 3.47 -25.22
C ASN A 105 -1.53 3.32 -24.36
N THR A 106 -1.35 3.26 -23.04
CA THR A 106 -2.44 3.11 -22.07
C THR A 106 -2.99 4.44 -21.58
N LYS A 107 -2.39 5.59 -21.95
CA LYS A 107 -2.73 6.95 -21.49
C LYS A 107 -2.69 7.10 -19.95
N ARG A 108 -1.78 6.39 -19.29
CA ARG A 108 -1.62 6.39 -17.84
C ARG A 108 -0.44 7.23 -17.39
N TRP A 109 -0.54 7.76 -16.18
CA TRP A 109 0.60 8.30 -15.46
C TRP A 109 1.47 7.15 -14.96
N THR A 110 2.76 7.43 -14.78
CA THR A 110 3.70 6.43 -14.30
C THR A 110 4.63 7.00 -13.25
N ALA A 111 5.04 6.17 -12.30
CA ALA A 111 6.09 6.48 -11.33
C ALA A 111 6.90 5.23 -11.01
N PHE A 112 8.15 5.41 -10.58
CA PHE A 112 8.99 4.30 -10.15
C PHE A 112 9.02 4.22 -8.62
N ALA A 113 8.59 3.08 -8.08
CA ALA A 113 8.70 2.76 -6.67
C ALA A 113 10.05 2.11 -6.41
N PHE A 114 10.96 2.83 -5.76
CA PHE A 114 12.22 2.25 -5.35
C PHE A 114 11.95 1.22 -4.27
N ASN A 115 12.51 0.02 -4.44
CA ASN A 115 12.56 -1.02 -3.42
C ASN A 115 13.97 -1.13 -2.87
N ARG A 116 15.01 -1.03 -3.72
CA ARG A 116 16.41 -1.03 -3.31
C ARG A 116 17.26 -0.08 -4.15
N ILE A 117 18.14 0.66 -3.48
CA ILE A 117 19.07 1.60 -4.13
C ILE A 117 20.47 1.27 -3.62
N ALA A 118 21.30 0.68 -4.48
CA ALA A 118 22.72 0.48 -4.18
C ALA A 118 23.55 1.69 -4.61
N ASN A 119 23.26 2.27 -5.78
CA ASN A 119 23.86 3.50 -6.28
C ASN A 119 23.00 4.09 -7.43
N LYS A 120 23.45 5.19 -8.05
CA LYS A 120 22.72 5.90 -9.13
C LYS A 120 22.37 5.03 -10.35
N SER A 121 23.17 4.00 -10.63
CA SER A 121 22.99 3.11 -11.80
C SER A 121 22.55 1.70 -11.42
N SER A 122 22.44 1.40 -10.12
CA SER A 122 22.03 0.11 -9.59
C SER A 122 20.91 0.32 -8.58
N TYR A 123 19.68 0.26 -9.10
CA TYR A 123 18.45 0.35 -8.34
C TYR A 123 17.47 -0.71 -8.80
N GLN A 124 16.58 -1.08 -7.89
CA GLN A 124 15.58 -2.14 -8.03
C GLN A 124 14.26 -1.59 -7.48
N GLY A 125 13.16 -2.02 -8.06
CA GLY A 125 11.88 -1.39 -7.80
C GLY A 125 10.72 -1.95 -8.60
N SER A 126 9.61 -1.23 -8.51
CA SER A 126 8.38 -1.55 -9.22
C SER A 126 7.98 -0.35 -10.08
N MET A 127 7.42 -0.61 -11.26
CA MET A 127 6.85 0.44 -12.09
C MET A 127 5.35 0.55 -11.77
N LEU A 128 4.90 1.76 -11.44
CA LEU A 128 3.51 2.04 -11.08
C LEU A 128 2.82 2.73 -12.25
N TYR A 129 1.65 2.24 -12.65
CA TYR A 129 0.80 2.86 -13.66
C TYR A 129 -0.56 3.22 -13.05
N PHE A 130 -0.98 4.46 -13.20
CA PHE A 130 -2.21 4.95 -12.59
C PHE A 130 -2.93 6.00 -13.44
N ASN A 131 -4.27 6.04 -13.33
CA ASN A 131 -5.11 6.78 -14.29
C ASN A 131 -5.20 8.30 -14.03
N GLY A 132 -5.14 8.72 -12.77
CA GLY A 132 -5.24 10.12 -12.36
C GLY A 132 -3.89 10.68 -11.89
N PRO A 133 -3.59 11.96 -12.12
CA PRO A 133 -2.34 12.54 -11.60
C PRO A 133 -2.31 12.44 -10.07
N THR A 134 -1.13 12.16 -9.52
CA THR A 134 -0.89 12.24 -8.08
C THR A 134 0.13 13.35 -7.82
N THR A 135 -0.02 14.07 -6.70
CA THR A 135 0.87 15.18 -6.35
C THR A 135 2.12 14.72 -5.62
N GLU A 136 2.15 13.50 -5.10
CA GLU A 136 3.27 12.99 -4.32
C GLU A 136 3.42 11.46 -4.48
N VAL A 137 4.62 11.02 -4.86
CA VAL A 137 5.08 9.64 -4.76
C VAL A 137 6.34 9.66 -3.90
N LYS A 138 6.28 9.01 -2.73
CA LYS A 138 7.33 9.13 -1.71
C LYS A 138 7.86 7.76 -1.28
N GLY A 139 9.15 7.54 -1.50
CA GLY A 139 9.89 6.44 -0.90
C GLY A 139 10.35 6.78 0.51
N THR A 140 9.99 5.97 1.49
CA THR A 140 10.49 6.05 2.87
C THR A 140 11.46 4.90 3.12
N PRO A 141 12.71 5.16 3.52
CA PRO A 141 13.68 4.10 3.79
C PRO A 141 13.22 3.24 4.97
N SER A 142 13.37 1.93 4.83
CA SER A 142 12.90 0.90 5.76
C SER A 142 13.99 -0.15 5.99
N GLY A 143 15.13 0.27 6.54
CA GLY A 143 16.28 -0.61 6.82
C GLY A 143 17.24 -0.72 5.65
N SER A 144 18.02 -1.81 5.62
CA SER A 144 19.17 -2.02 4.71
C SER A 144 18.73 -2.07 3.24
N GLY A 145 18.68 -0.88 2.62
CA GLY A 145 18.31 -0.68 1.23
C GLY A 145 16.89 -1.13 0.88
N CYS A 146 15.94 -1.17 1.82
CA CYS A 146 14.52 -1.32 1.50
C CYS A 146 13.83 0.04 1.55
N TYR A 147 12.88 0.29 0.66
CA TYR A 147 12.07 1.48 0.64
C TYR A 147 10.60 1.09 0.53
N VAL A 148 9.77 1.74 1.34
CA VAL A 148 8.31 1.68 1.22
C VAL A 148 7.88 2.89 0.40
N THR A 149 7.34 2.65 -0.80
CA THR A 149 6.83 3.73 -1.64
C THR A 149 5.34 3.92 -1.39
N GLY A 150 4.98 5.07 -0.83
CA GLY A 150 3.61 5.49 -0.60
C GLY A 150 3.19 6.59 -1.57
N PHE A 151 1.95 6.54 -2.06
CA PHE A 151 1.35 7.58 -2.88
C PHE A 151 -0.18 7.54 -2.78
N ALA A 152 -0.84 8.53 -3.38
CA ALA A 152 -2.29 8.64 -3.34
C ALA A 152 -2.90 8.60 -4.75
N PRO A 153 -3.11 7.41 -5.35
CA PRO A 153 -3.87 7.31 -6.58
C PRO A 153 -5.37 7.45 -6.31
N THR A 154 -6.11 7.93 -7.31
CA THR A 154 -7.55 7.68 -7.38
C THR A 154 -7.76 6.21 -7.71
N LEU A 155 -8.64 5.53 -6.97
CA LEU A 155 -9.08 4.18 -7.28
C LEU A 155 -10.57 4.24 -7.64
N ASN A 156 -10.95 3.56 -8.72
CA ASN A 156 -12.35 3.34 -9.00
C ASN A 156 -12.78 2.00 -8.43
N GLY A 157 -13.97 2.02 -7.87
CA GLY A 157 -14.65 0.83 -7.39
C GLY A 157 -16.13 0.87 -7.76
N THR A 158 -16.80 -0.21 -7.43
CA THR A 158 -18.25 -0.31 -7.48
C THR A 158 -18.79 -0.22 -6.07
N ARG A 159 -19.77 0.65 -5.87
CA ARG A 159 -20.63 0.65 -4.70
C ARG A 159 -21.83 -0.25 -4.98
N THR A 160 -22.04 -1.25 -4.15
CA THR A 160 -23.18 -2.17 -4.19
C THR A 160 -24.06 -1.87 -2.98
N ASP A 161 -25.27 -1.40 -3.24
CA ASP A 161 -26.30 -1.24 -2.22
C ASP A 161 -27.05 -2.57 -2.08
N LYS A 162 -27.30 -2.98 -0.84
CA LYS A 162 -27.99 -4.22 -0.49
C LYS A 162 -29.21 -3.92 0.38
N ASP A 163 -30.27 -4.71 0.24
CA ASP A 163 -31.42 -4.69 1.14
C ASP A 163 -31.13 -5.42 2.47
N GLU A 164 -32.11 -5.47 3.37
CA GLU A 164 -32.00 -6.15 4.68
C GLU A 164 -31.75 -7.66 4.55
N ASP A 165 -32.08 -8.26 3.41
CA ASP A 165 -31.88 -9.67 3.09
C ASP A 165 -30.53 -9.92 2.39
N GLY A 166 -29.73 -8.88 2.14
CA GLY A 166 -28.42 -8.96 1.51
C GLY A 166 -28.44 -9.01 -0.03
N ASN A 167 -29.60 -8.84 -0.67
CA ASN A 167 -29.71 -8.81 -2.13
C ASN A 167 -29.27 -7.46 -2.68
N VAL A 168 -28.61 -7.48 -3.84
CA VAL A 168 -28.13 -6.27 -4.51
C VAL A 168 -29.30 -5.47 -5.08
N THR A 169 -29.52 -4.27 -4.57
CA THR A 169 -30.59 -3.35 -5.00
C THR A 169 -30.09 -2.29 -6.00
N GLY A 170 -28.78 -2.05 -6.06
CA GLY A 170 -28.17 -1.16 -7.03
C GLY A 170 -26.65 -1.20 -7.04
N THR A 171 -26.06 -0.82 -8.18
CA THR A 171 -24.61 -0.69 -8.35
C THR A 171 -24.27 0.67 -8.92
N THR A 172 -23.39 1.42 -8.25
CA THR A 172 -22.93 2.74 -8.68
C THR A 172 -21.41 2.76 -8.77
N ASN A 173 -20.84 3.29 -9.86
CA ASN A 173 -19.40 3.47 -9.96
C ASN A 173 -18.96 4.66 -9.09
N VAL A 174 -17.94 4.44 -8.26
CA VAL A 174 -17.36 5.47 -7.39
C VAL A 174 -15.86 5.62 -7.61
N SER A 175 -15.35 6.80 -7.30
CA SER A 175 -13.94 7.16 -7.43
C SER A 175 -13.49 7.93 -6.20
N PHE A 176 -12.36 7.54 -5.61
CA PHE A 176 -11.85 8.15 -4.38
C PHE A 176 -10.33 8.01 -4.31
N ALA A 177 -9.67 8.92 -3.60
CA ALA A 177 -8.23 8.84 -3.39
C ALA A 177 -7.91 7.85 -2.28
N ILE A 178 -7.01 6.91 -2.54
CA ILE A 178 -6.58 5.91 -1.56
C ILE A 178 -5.15 6.17 -1.10
N SER A 179 -4.81 5.78 0.11
CA SER A 179 -3.41 5.77 0.56
C SER A 179 -2.79 4.41 0.25
N PHE A 180 -2.23 4.27 -0.95
CA PHE A 180 -1.60 3.03 -1.38
C PHE A 180 -0.09 3.03 -1.10
N ASN A 181 0.43 1.89 -0.67
CA ASN A 181 1.85 1.66 -0.50
C ASN A 181 2.28 0.36 -1.18
N THR A 182 3.54 0.31 -1.60
CA THR A 182 4.17 -0.92 -2.05
C THR A 182 5.60 -1.00 -1.53
N ALA A 183 6.06 -2.22 -1.29
CA ALA A 183 7.40 -2.51 -0.81
C ALA A 183 7.79 -3.93 -1.20
N ARG A 184 9.09 -4.19 -1.13
CA ARG A 184 9.67 -5.53 -1.28
C ARG A 184 10.55 -5.86 -0.10
N PHE A 185 10.28 -7.01 0.54
CA PHE A 185 11.02 -7.49 1.70
C PHE A 185 11.79 -8.78 1.37
N GLU A 186 13.11 -8.73 1.52
CA GLU A 186 14.05 -9.79 1.15
C GLU A 186 14.83 -10.38 2.33
N ASN A 187 14.84 -9.70 3.49
CA ASN A 187 15.51 -10.18 4.69
C ASN A 187 14.84 -9.69 5.97
N ALA A 188 15.18 -10.32 7.09
CA ALA A 188 14.63 -10.01 8.40
C ALA A 188 14.95 -8.59 8.87
N ASP A 189 16.13 -8.04 8.54
CA ASP A 189 16.52 -6.68 8.94
C ASP A 189 15.58 -5.62 8.35
N GLN A 190 15.14 -5.81 7.10
CA GLN A 190 14.16 -4.94 6.46
C GLN A 190 12.80 -5.00 7.15
N ILE A 191 12.36 -6.20 7.57
CA ILE A 191 11.09 -6.38 8.29
C ILE A 191 11.19 -5.76 9.70
N ASN A 192 12.33 -5.93 10.38
CA ASN A 192 12.57 -5.35 11.70
C ASN A 192 12.61 -3.82 11.67
N ALA A 193 13.14 -3.23 10.59
CA ALA A 193 13.12 -1.78 10.40
C ALA A 193 11.74 -1.27 9.94
N PHE A 194 10.99 -2.10 9.24
CA PHE A 194 9.64 -1.78 8.77
C PHE A 194 8.63 -1.79 9.91
N GLY A 195 8.55 -2.90 10.65
CA GLY A 195 7.58 -3.09 11.72
C GLY A 195 8.11 -2.68 13.11
N GLY A 196 7.28 -2.92 14.11
CA GLY A 196 7.53 -2.52 15.49
C GLY A 196 7.09 -1.08 15.79
N LYS A 197 7.01 -0.75 17.09
CA LYS A 197 6.44 0.51 17.60
C LYS A 197 7.05 1.78 17.00
N ASN A 198 8.34 1.73 16.65
CA ASN A 198 9.09 2.83 16.05
C ASN A 198 9.44 2.60 14.57
N GLY A 199 8.93 1.52 13.96
CA GLY A 199 9.17 1.19 12.57
C GLY A 199 8.42 2.11 11.60
N VAL A 200 8.77 2.02 10.32
CA VAL A 200 8.12 2.80 9.25
C VAL A 200 6.61 2.58 9.23
N LEU A 201 6.15 1.35 9.51
CA LEU A 201 4.74 0.98 9.53
C LEU A 201 3.93 1.80 10.54
N SER A 202 4.46 2.01 11.75
CA SER A 202 3.83 2.84 12.78
C SER A 202 3.60 4.27 12.26
N GLY A 203 4.65 4.87 11.68
CA GLY A 203 4.57 6.20 11.10
C GLY A 203 3.60 6.29 9.92
N LEU A 204 3.48 5.26 9.09
CA LEU A 204 2.51 5.21 8.00
C LEU A 204 1.08 5.10 8.52
N HIS A 205 0.84 4.21 9.48
CA HIS A 205 -0.46 3.99 10.08
C HIS A 205 -1.00 5.23 10.80
N TYR A 206 -0.21 5.86 11.68
CA TYR A 206 -0.66 7.03 12.44
C TYR A 206 -0.79 8.29 11.59
N LYS A 207 -0.07 8.39 10.45
CA LYS A 207 -0.28 9.49 9.48
C LYS A 207 -1.51 9.29 8.62
N LYS A 208 -1.83 8.03 8.29
CA LYS A 208 -2.90 7.66 7.36
C LYS A 208 -3.55 6.37 7.84
N GLN A 209 -4.64 6.51 8.60
CA GLN A 209 -5.32 5.39 9.25
C GLN A 209 -5.90 4.37 8.26
N ASN A 210 -6.25 4.78 7.04
CA ASN A 210 -6.73 3.89 5.97
C ASN A 210 -5.59 3.22 5.17
N LEU A 211 -4.58 2.70 5.87
CA LEU A 211 -3.40 2.11 5.28
C LEU A 211 -3.75 0.89 4.41
N LEU A 212 -3.37 0.95 3.13
CA LEU A 212 -3.34 -0.20 2.22
C LEU A 212 -1.95 -0.35 1.65
N MET A 213 -1.41 -1.58 1.70
CA MET A 213 -0.14 -1.94 1.10
C MET A 213 -0.25 -3.27 0.39
N ILE A 214 0.22 -3.31 -0.86
CA ILE A 214 0.38 -4.56 -1.61
C ILE A 214 1.82 -4.61 -2.11
N GLY A 215 2.51 -5.70 -1.81
CA GLY A 215 3.91 -5.88 -2.15
C GLY A 215 4.32 -7.34 -2.15
N THR A 216 5.62 -7.58 -2.21
CA THR A 216 6.17 -8.94 -2.20
C THR A 216 7.14 -9.14 -1.04
N VAL A 217 7.10 -10.34 -0.47
CA VAL A 217 7.99 -10.77 0.61
C VAL A 217 8.57 -12.14 0.28
N LYS A 218 9.83 -12.40 0.64
CA LYS A 218 10.40 -13.75 0.55
C LYS A 218 9.54 -14.74 1.33
N ASN A 219 9.33 -15.93 0.75
CA ASN A 219 8.37 -16.91 1.27
C ASN A 219 8.60 -17.30 2.74
N ASP A 220 9.86 -17.37 3.17
CA ASP A 220 10.28 -17.71 4.54
C ASP A 220 10.06 -16.56 5.54
N LEU A 221 9.84 -15.34 5.06
CA LEU A 221 9.73 -14.14 5.89
C LEU A 221 8.30 -13.67 6.15
N LEU A 222 7.29 -14.29 5.50
CA LEU A 222 5.89 -13.87 5.66
C LEU A 222 5.43 -13.90 7.14
N GLY A 223 5.79 -14.95 7.89
CA GLY A 223 5.42 -15.06 9.30
C GLY A 223 6.07 -13.97 10.17
N ALA A 224 7.29 -13.56 9.83
CA ALA A 224 7.96 -12.44 10.48
C ALA A 224 7.26 -11.12 10.17
N LEU A 225 6.84 -10.90 8.91
CA LEU A 225 6.09 -9.72 8.50
C LEU A 225 4.73 -9.62 9.22
N GLN A 226 4.00 -10.74 9.32
CA GLN A 226 2.75 -10.83 10.06
C GLN A 226 2.94 -10.45 11.53
N SER A 227 3.96 -11.02 12.17
CA SER A 227 4.29 -10.72 13.57
C SER A 227 4.67 -9.25 13.76
N ALA A 228 5.48 -8.69 12.85
CA ALA A 228 5.92 -7.31 12.90
C ALA A 228 4.76 -6.31 12.74
N ALA A 229 3.77 -6.64 11.90
CA ALA A 229 2.55 -5.86 11.74
C ALA A 229 1.66 -5.90 12.98
N ALA A 230 1.36 -7.10 13.50
CA ALA A 230 0.54 -7.28 14.69
C ALA A 230 1.14 -6.59 15.92
N ASN A 231 2.46 -6.62 16.08
CA ASN A 231 3.18 -5.92 17.15
C ASN A 231 3.16 -4.38 17.00
N THR A 232 2.79 -3.86 15.83
CA THR A 232 2.65 -2.42 15.60
C THR A 232 1.27 -1.94 16.00
N ASN A 233 0.22 -2.64 15.55
CA ASN A 233 -1.17 -2.41 15.93
C ASN A 233 -1.98 -3.67 15.58
N GLU A 234 -2.84 -4.14 16.50
CA GLU A 234 -3.66 -5.34 16.33
C GLU A 234 -4.65 -5.24 15.14
N ALA A 235 -5.03 -4.02 14.73
CA ALA A 235 -5.89 -3.79 13.58
C ALA A 235 -5.20 -4.02 12.24
N ILE A 236 -3.86 -3.98 12.19
CA ILE A 236 -3.10 -4.16 10.97
C ILE A 236 -2.90 -5.65 10.72
N GLN A 237 -3.44 -6.13 9.62
CA GLN A 237 -3.33 -7.52 9.22
C GLN A 237 -2.50 -7.67 7.96
N VAL A 238 -1.69 -8.73 7.91
CA VAL A 238 -0.93 -9.14 6.73
C VAL A 238 -1.50 -10.47 6.24
N ARG A 239 -2.04 -10.46 5.03
CA ARG A 239 -2.64 -11.61 4.37
C ARG A 239 -1.76 -12.09 3.23
N GLU A 240 -1.57 -13.41 3.14
CA GLU A 240 -1.05 -14.07 1.94
C GLU A 240 -2.10 -14.01 0.82
N ILE A 241 -1.74 -13.41 -0.32
CA ILE A 241 -2.62 -13.33 -1.49
C ILE A 241 -2.27 -14.42 -2.49
N VAL A 242 -1.00 -14.50 -2.91
CA VAL A 242 -0.49 -15.54 -3.80
C VAL A 242 0.92 -15.90 -3.40
N LYS A 243 1.19 -17.20 -3.23
CA LYS A 243 2.52 -17.74 -2.99
C LYS A 243 3.13 -18.25 -4.29
N GLY A 244 4.22 -17.63 -4.72
CA GLY A 244 4.99 -18.04 -5.89
C GLY A 244 6.27 -18.80 -5.53
N PRO A 245 7.15 -19.04 -6.52
CA PRO A 245 8.36 -19.85 -6.33
C PRO A 245 9.32 -19.31 -5.27
N ALA A 246 9.59 -18.00 -5.27
CA ALA A 246 10.52 -17.36 -4.33
C ALA A 246 9.87 -16.31 -3.44
N TYR A 247 8.76 -15.70 -3.90
CA TYR A 247 8.08 -14.61 -3.21
C TYR A 247 6.59 -14.87 -3.07
N THR A 248 6.03 -14.28 -2.03
CA THR A 248 4.61 -14.21 -1.74
C THR A 248 4.12 -12.79 -1.94
N ILE A 249 3.03 -12.61 -2.69
CA ILE A 249 2.27 -11.36 -2.70
C ILE A 249 1.52 -11.28 -1.39
N PHE A 250 1.71 -10.19 -0.67
CA PHE A 250 0.98 -9.91 0.56
C PHE A 250 0.11 -8.67 0.40
N MET A 251 -1.00 -8.66 1.12
CA MET A 251 -1.77 -7.46 1.40
C MET A 251 -1.63 -7.14 2.87
N LEU A 252 -1.07 -5.97 3.18
CA LEU A 252 -1.05 -5.41 4.52
C LEU A 252 -2.06 -4.27 4.55
N ALA A 253 -3.06 -4.37 5.43
CA ALA A 253 -4.04 -3.31 5.56
C ALA A 253 -4.59 -3.21 6.99
N ASP A 254 -5.13 -2.04 7.30
CA ASP A 254 -5.95 -1.87 8.48
C ASP A 254 -7.32 -2.51 8.25
N SER A 255 -7.62 -3.56 9.01
CA SER A 255 -8.83 -4.37 8.87
C SER A 255 -10.13 -3.61 9.10
N ARG A 256 -10.08 -2.40 9.71
CA ARG A 256 -11.24 -1.52 9.85
C ARG A 256 -11.67 -0.88 8.54
N PHE A 257 -10.73 -0.72 7.61
CA PHE A 257 -10.94 0.05 6.38
C PHE A 257 -10.84 -0.79 5.11
N TRP A 258 -10.11 -1.90 5.15
CA TRP A 258 -9.80 -2.67 3.96
C TRP A 258 -9.94 -4.16 4.20
N GLY A 259 -10.63 -4.84 3.30
CA GLY A 259 -10.81 -6.28 3.30
C GLY A 259 -10.31 -6.87 2.00
N TYR A 260 -9.84 -8.11 2.05
CA TYR A 260 -9.53 -8.90 0.88
C TYR A 260 -10.76 -9.69 0.45
N VAL A 261 -11.09 -9.67 -0.84
CA VAL A 261 -12.23 -10.41 -1.41
C VAL A 261 -11.71 -11.70 -2.04
N ASP A 262 -11.00 -11.57 -3.16
CA ASP A 262 -10.39 -12.67 -3.89
C ASP A 262 -9.25 -12.16 -4.80
N VAL A 263 -8.66 -13.07 -5.58
CA VAL A 263 -7.65 -12.76 -6.59
C VAL A 263 -7.92 -13.56 -7.86
N ALA A 264 -7.85 -12.88 -9.00
CA ALA A 264 -7.89 -13.50 -10.32
C ALA A 264 -6.52 -13.41 -10.99
N SER A 265 -6.05 -14.50 -11.60
CA SER A 265 -4.76 -14.53 -12.32
C SER A 265 -4.95 -14.67 -13.83
N THR A 266 -4.11 -13.97 -14.59
CA THR A 266 -4.00 -14.11 -16.04
C THR A 266 -2.54 -14.34 -16.40
N SER A 267 -2.24 -15.43 -17.11
CA SER A 267 -0.89 -15.69 -17.59
C SER A 267 -0.58 -14.84 -18.81
N LEU A 268 0.56 -14.15 -18.77
CA LEU A 268 1.07 -13.33 -19.88
C LEU A 268 2.12 -14.10 -20.70
N GLY A 269 2.40 -15.36 -20.34
CA GLY A 269 3.47 -16.16 -20.92
C GLY A 269 4.83 -15.88 -20.28
N ASN A 270 5.82 -16.72 -20.63
CA ASN A 270 7.19 -16.66 -20.11
C ASN A 270 7.30 -16.69 -18.58
N GLY A 271 6.29 -17.16 -17.85
CA GLY A 271 6.26 -17.14 -16.38
C GLY A 271 5.93 -15.78 -15.77
N ILE A 272 5.36 -14.85 -16.56
CA ILE A 272 4.77 -13.60 -16.07
C ILE A 272 3.28 -13.84 -15.82
N GLU A 273 2.83 -13.47 -14.62
CA GLU A 273 1.43 -13.55 -14.22
C GLU A 273 0.93 -12.15 -13.81
N ALA A 274 -0.28 -11.81 -14.23
CA ALA A 274 -1.01 -10.63 -13.78
C ALA A 274 -2.10 -11.05 -12.81
N TYR A 275 -2.10 -10.44 -11.62
CA TYR A 275 -3.04 -10.70 -10.55
C TYR A 275 -3.96 -9.49 -10.35
N GLY A 276 -5.24 -9.65 -10.64
CA GLY A 276 -6.29 -8.71 -10.23
C GLY A 276 -6.69 -9.00 -8.79
N ILE A 277 -6.21 -8.17 -7.86
CA ILE A 277 -6.47 -8.32 -6.42
C ILE A 277 -7.70 -7.47 -6.09
N HIS A 278 -8.78 -8.12 -5.67
CA HIS A 278 -10.01 -7.44 -5.29
C HIS A 278 -10.02 -7.13 -3.80
N VAL A 279 -10.23 -5.86 -3.50
CA VAL A 279 -10.30 -5.34 -2.14
C VAL A 279 -11.65 -4.67 -1.89
N MET A 280 -12.13 -4.79 -0.66
CA MET A 280 -13.33 -4.12 -0.17
C MET A 280 -12.98 -3.04 0.85
N TRP A 281 -13.86 -2.05 1.02
CA TRP A 281 -13.69 -0.93 1.95
C TRP A 281 -15.03 -0.43 2.49
#